data_AF-A0A2M7RWR0-F1
#
_entry.id   AF-A0A2M7RWR0-F1
#
_cell.length_a   1.000
_cell.length_b   1.000
_cell.length_c   1.000
_cell.angle_alpha   90.00
_cell.angle_beta   90.00
_cell.angle_gamma   90.00
#
_symmetry.space_group_name_H-M   'P 1'
#
loop_
_entity.id
_entity.type
_entity.pdbx_description
1 polymer ?
#
loop_
_entity_poly.entity_id
_entity_poly.type
_entity_poly.pdbx_seq_one_letter_code
_entity_poly.pdbx_strand_id
1 'polypeptide(L)'
;MKDAYIIDAIRTPIGSFGGTLAAVRTDDLAALVIKELVKRTPTLNQEAIEDVLFGCANQAGEDNRNVARMAGLLAGLPWKVGGETVNRLCGSGMAAVINASRAIKIGDGDLYISGGVENMSRGPYVISKSAKPFGTDAKMYDSSFGWR
;
A
#
# COMPACT_ATOMS: atom_id res chain seq x y z
N MET A 1 -17.34 15.81 16.48
CA MET A 1 -16.51 15.07 15.52
C MET A 1 -16.51 15.85 14.23
N LYS A 2 -15.35 16.01 13.56
CA LYS A 2 -15.30 16.59 12.22
C LYS A 2 -16.01 15.66 11.24
N ASP A 3 -16.55 16.19 10.14
CA ASP A 3 -17.01 15.36 9.04
C ASP A 3 -15.85 15.00 8.11
N ALA A 4 -15.83 13.77 7.62
CA ALA A 4 -14.81 13.28 6.69
C ALA A 4 -15.44 13.11 5.30
N TYR A 5 -14.83 13.72 4.29
CA TYR A 5 -15.33 13.73 2.91
C TYR A 5 -14.32 13.06 1.97
N ILE A 6 -14.83 12.36 0.96
CA ILE A 6 -14.03 11.86 -0.16
C ILE A 6 -14.05 12.94 -1.24
N ILE A 7 -12.88 13.47 -1.59
CA ILE A 7 -12.73 14.59 -2.54
C ILE A 7 -12.51 14.08 -3.96
N ASP A 8 -11.73 13.02 -4.13
CA ASP A 8 -11.41 12.41 -5.42
C ASP A 8 -11.03 10.93 -5.22
N ALA A 9 -11.16 10.11 -6.25
CA ALA A 9 -10.85 8.68 -6.22
C ALA A 9 -10.52 8.13 -7.60
N ILE A 10 -9.43 7.35 -7.69
CA ILE A 10 -8.97 6.68 -8.90
C ILE A 10 -8.34 5.33 -8.63
N ARG A 11 -8.15 4.54 -9.69
CA ARG A 11 -7.51 3.24 -9.66
C ARG A 11 -6.80 2.92 -10.98
N THR A 12 -5.88 1.97 -10.94
CA THR A 12 -5.38 1.31 -12.15
C THR A 12 -6.47 0.41 -12.76
N PRO A 13 -6.29 -0.04 -14.02
CA PRO A 13 -6.90 -1.29 -14.46
C PRO A 13 -6.53 -2.45 -13.53
N ILE A 14 -7.33 -3.51 -13.54
CA ILE A 14 -7.00 -4.76 -12.83
C ILE A 14 -6.43 -5.73 -13.86
N GLY A 15 -5.16 -6.12 -13.69
CA GLY A 15 -4.50 -7.10 -14.54
C GLY A 15 -4.78 -8.54 -14.08
N SER A 16 -4.78 -9.49 -15.01
CA SER A 16 -4.74 -10.91 -14.70
C SER A 16 -3.38 -11.33 -14.14
N PHE A 17 -3.33 -12.45 -13.39
CA PHE A 17 -2.09 -13.02 -12.89
C PHE A 17 -1.14 -13.35 -14.06
N GLY A 18 0.10 -12.86 -13.99
CA GLY A 18 1.08 -12.97 -15.09
C GLY A 18 0.73 -12.14 -16.34
N GLY A 19 -0.27 -11.27 -16.24
CA GLY A 19 -0.81 -10.48 -17.35
C GLY A 19 -0.24 -9.07 -17.47
N THR A 20 -1.08 -8.13 -17.87
CA THR A 20 -0.72 -6.78 -18.34
C THR A 20 0.05 -5.92 -17.33
N LEU A 21 -0.12 -6.15 -16.02
CA LEU A 21 0.55 -5.41 -14.95
C LEU A 21 1.63 -6.22 -14.22
N ALA A 22 1.91 -7.47 -14.64
CA ALA A 22 2.84 -8.35 -13.94
C ALA A 22 4.29 -7.85 -13.93
N ALA A 23 4.66 -7.03 -14.93
CA ALA A 23 6.00 -6.44 -15.03
C ALA A 23 6.18 -5.18 -14.16
N VAL A 24 5.10 -4.60 -13.63
CA VAL A 24 5.15 -3.38 -12.80
C VAL A 24 5.38 -3.79 -11.35
N ARG A 25 6.38 -3.18 -10.69
CA ARG A 25 6.62 -3.45 -9.27
C ARG A 25 5.44 -3.01 -8.40
N THR A 26 5.24 -3.67 -7.27
CA THR A 26 4.09 -3.36 -6.40
C THR A 26 4.15 -1.93 -5.84
N ASP A 27 5.33 -1.47 -5.42
CA ASP A 27 5.57 -0.11 -4.94
C ASP A 27 5.39 0.95 -6.04
N ASP A 28 5.87 0.68 -7.26
CA ASP A 28 5.63 1.54 -8.43
C ASP A 28 4.15 1.63 -8.83
N LEU A 29 3.41 0.52 -8.70
CA LEU A 29 1.97 0.49 -8.99
C LEU A 29 1.18 1.36 -8.02
N ALA A 30 1.55 1.36 -6.74
CA ALA A 30 1.00 2.27 -5.74
C ALA A 30 1.42 3.72 -5.99
N ALA A 31 2.68 3.97 -6.35
CA ALA A 31 3.17 5.30 -6.64
C ALA A 31 2.46 5.93 -7.86
N LEU A 32 2.15 5.12 -8.88
CA LEU A 32 1.44 5.54 -10.08
C LEU A 32 0.08 6.17 -9.74
N VAL A 33 -0.71 5.53 -8.88
CA VAL A 33 -2.03 6.07 -8.49
C VAL A 33 -1.89 7.32 -7.63
N ILE A 34 -0.95 7.37 -6.68
CA ILE A 34 -0.73 8.58 -5.86
C ILE A 34 -0.33 9.76 -6.76
N LYS A 35 0.63 9.57 -7.66
CA LYS A 35 1.10 10.61 -8.58
C LYS A 35 0.00 11.12 -9.49
N GLU A 36 -0.81 10.22 -10.03
CA GLU A 36 -1.90 10.58 -10.93
C GLU A 36 -3.07 11.24 -10.18
N LEU A 37 -3.33 10.86 -8.93
CA LEU A 37 -4.28 11.55 -8.03
C LEU A 37 -3.84 13.00 -7.77
N VAL A 38 -2.60 13.21 -7.34
CA VAL A 38 -2.04 14.56 -7.10
C VAL A 38 -2.10 15.41 -8.38
N LYS A 39 -1.72 14.82 -9.52
CA LYS A 39 -1.73 15.52 -10.82
C LYS A 39 -3.13 15.99 -11.24
N ARG A 40 -4.18 15.22 -10.98
CA ARG A 40 -5.57 15.62 -11.33
C ARG A 40 -6.19 16.59 -10.32
N THR A 41 -5.57 16.76 -9.16
CA THR A 41 -5.99 17.71 -8.13
C THR A 41 -4.92 18.82 -7.97
N PRO A 42 -4.73 19.72 -8.96
CA PRO A 42 -3.63 20.69 -8.95
C PRO A 42 -3.70 21.71 -7.80
N THR A 43 -4.86 21.86 -7.18
CA THR A 43 -5.09 22.73 -6.01
C THR A 43 -4.73 22.05 -4.68
N LEU A 44 -4.35 20.77 -4.68
CA LEU A 44 -3.99 20.01 -3.49
C LEU A 44 -2.67 20.53 -2.90
N ASN A 45 -2.72 21.04 -1.67
CA ASN A 45 -1.50 21.31 -0.91
C ASN A 45 -0.90 19.99 -0.43
N GLN A 46 0.15 19.52 -1.11
CA GLN A 46 0.81 18.26 -0.75
C GLN A 46 1.49 18.30 0.61
N GLU A 47 1.89 19.47 1.12
CA GLU A 47 2.47 19.59 2.47
C GLU A 47 1.44 19.43 3.58
N ALA A 48 0.14 19.55 3.27
CA ALA A 48 -0.93 19.35 4.23
C ALA A 48 -1.35 17.87 4.37
N ILE A 49 -0.81 16.97 3.53
CA ILE A 49 -1.11 15.54 3.63
C ILE A 49 -0.43 15.01 4.90
N GLU A 50 -1.24 14.56 5.85
CA GLU A 50 -0.77 14.01 7.12
C GLU A 50 -0.14 12.63 6.87
N ASP A 51 -0.91 11.72 6.26
CA ASP A 51 -0.49 10.35 6.06
C ASP A 51 -1.01 9.76 4.73
N VAL A 52 -0.23 8.83 4.16
CA VAL A 52 -0.66 7.91 3.11
C VAL A 52 -0.99 6.57 3.79
N LEU A 53 -2.27 6.23 3.85
CA LEU A 53 -2.74 4.98 4.42
C LEU A 53 -3.08 3.99 3.31
N PHE A 54 -2.28 2.94 3.13
CA PHE A 54 -2.49 1.95 2.08
C PHE A 54 -2.69 0.55 2.63
N GLY A 55 -3.71 -0.15 2.14
CA GLY A 55 -3.89 -1.56 2.40
C GLY A 55 -2.99 -2.44 1.53
N CYS A 56 -2.32 -3.44 2.11
CA CYS A 56 -1.54 -4.44 1.36
C CYS A 56 -1.52 -5.77 2.13
N ALA A 57 -1.84 -6.89 1.47
CA ALA A 57 -1.99 -8.17 2.17
C ALA A 57 -0.67 -8.94 2.26
N ASN A 58 0.17 -8.90 1.22
CA ASN A 58 1.41 -9.70 1.15
C ASN A 58 2.57 -9.07 1.95
N GLN A 59 3.13 -7.95 1.49
CA GLN A 59 4.24 -7.23 2.15
C GLN A 59 5.56 -8.00 2.31
N ALA A 60 5.73 -9.16 1.68
CA ALA A 60 6.99 -9.89 1.69
C ALA A 60 7.89 -9.52 0.50
N GLY A 61 7.32 -8.94 -0.56
CA GLY A 61 7.98 -8.72 -1.84
C GLY A 61 8.47 -7.29 -2.00
N GLU A 62 8.22 -6.71 -3.17
CA GLU A 62 8.58 -5.31 -3.47
C GLU A 62 7.72 -4.32 -2.67
N ASP A 63 6.64 -4.80 -2.07
CA ASP A 63 5.74 -4.14 -1.11
C ASP A 63 6.19 -4.27 0.36
N ASN A 64 7.41 -4.74 0.61
CA ASN A 64 7.96 -4.87 1.96
C ASN A 64 8.19 -3.51 2.65
N ARG A 65 8.31 -3.57 3.99
CA ARG A 65 8.76 -2.46 4.84
C ARG A 65 7.95 -1.17 4.62
N ASN A 66 6.63 -1.29 4.66
CA ASN A 66 5.67 -0.18 4.57
C ASN A 66 5.58 0.43 3.15
N VAL A 67 4.85 -0.26 2.26
CA VAL A 67 4.64 0.16 0.87
C VAL A 67 3.95 1.53 0.74
N ALA A 68 3.11 1.93 1.70
CA ALA A 68 2.48 3.24 1.71
C ALA A 68 3.53 4.37 1.73
N ARG A 69 4.53 4.25 2.62
CA ARG A 69 5.65 5.19 2.70
C ARG A 69 6.53 5.13 1.44
N MET A 70 6.83 3.94 0.93
CA MET A 70 7.63 3.78 -0.28
C MET A 70 6.94 4.44 -1.48
N ALA A 71 5.65 4.17 -1.67
CA ALA A 71 4.85 4.69 -2.77
C ALA A 71 4.70 6.22 -2.70
N GLY A 72 4.49 6.79 -1.51
CA GLY A 72 4.42 8.25 -1.33
C GLY A 72 5.71 8.95 -1.77
N LEU A 73 6.87 8.40 -1.40
CA LEU A 73 8.18 8.93 -1.81
C LEU A 73 8.40 8.76 -3.33
N LEU A 74 8.10 7.59 -3.89
CA LEU A 74 8.22 7.33 -5.33
C LEU A 74 7.27 8.22 -6.18
N ALA A 75 6.10 8.56 -5.64
CA ALA A 75 5.16 9.47 -6.28
C ALA A 75 5.61 10.94 -6.24
N GLY A 76 6.65 11.26 -5.47
CA GLY A 76 7.19 12.61 -5.33
C GLY A 76 6.51 13.47 -4.26
N LEU A 77 5.78 12.85 -3.31
CA LEU A 77 5.23 13.58 -2.17
C LEU A 77 6.37 14.12 -1.27
N PRO A 78 6.14 15.23 -0.55
CA PRO A 78 7.11 15.75 0.40
C PRO A 78 7.53 14.69 1.42
N TRP A 79 8.82 14.63 1.76
CA TRP A 79 9.34 13.62 2.69
C TRP A 79 8.71 13.68 4.09
N LYS A 80 8.11 14.82 4.46
CA LYS A 80 7.40 15.02 5.73
C LYS A 80 6.07 14.25 5.83
N VAL A 81 5.44 13.93 4.70
CA VAL A 81 4.17 13.18 4.66
C VAL A 81 4.39 11.80 5.28
N GLY A 82 3.49 11.34 6.15
CA GLY A 82 3.54 10.01 6.75
C GLY A 82 3.41 8.87 5.74
N GLY A 83 3.53 7.63 6.23
CA GLY A 83 3.02 6.46 5.52
C GLY A 83 2.70 5.33 6.49
N GLU A 84 1.54 4.70 6.36
CA GLU A 84 1.18 3.48 7.09
C GLU A 84 0.59 2.44 6.15
N THR A 85 1.12 1.21 6.24
CA THR A 85 0.56 0.06 5.52
C THR A 85 -0.30 -0.78 6.45
N VAL A 86 -1.59 -0.90 6.12
CA VAL A 86 -2.58 -1.63 6.91
C VAL A 86 -2.77 -3.04 6.34
N ASN A 87 -2.77 -4.06 7.20
CA ASN A 87 -3.10 -5.43 6.80
C ASN A 87 -4.36 -5.93 7.51
N ARG A 88 -5.42 -6.11 6.73
CA ARG A 88 -6.65 -6.84 7.07
C ARG A 88 -7.02 -7.80 5.93
N LEU A 89 -6.02 -8.46 5.35
CA LEU A 89 -6.17 -9.33 4.17
C LEU A 89 -6.95 -8.63 3.05
N CYS A 90 -7.98 -9.27 2.50
CA CYS A 90 -8.84 -8.72 1.44
C CYS A 90 -9.51 -7.38 1.84
N GLY A 91 -9.66 -7.12 3.15
CA GLY A 91 -10.26 -5.90 3.68
C GLY A 91 -9.26 -4.75 3.88
N SER A 92 -7.98 -4.91 3.52
CA SER A 92 -6.93 -3.94 3.85
C SER A 92 -7.19 -2.54 3.27
N GLY A 93 -7.57 -2.45 1.99
CA GLY A 93 -7.84 -1.15 1.36
C GLY A 93 -9.01 -0.41 2.01
N MET A 94 -10.08 -1.14 2.36
CA MET A 94 -11.20 -0.55 3.11
C MET A 94 -10.79 -0.16 4.52
N ALA A 95 -9.97 -0.96 5.21
CA ALA A 95 -9.47 -0.64 6.53
C ALA A 95 -8.65 0.65 6.52
N ALA A 96 -7.82 0.87 5.50
CA ALA A 96 -7.07 2.11 5.33
C ALA A 96 -7.98 3.34 5.17
N VAL A 97 -9.02 3.26 4.35
CA VAL A 97 -10.02 4.35 4.20
C VAL A 97 -10.76 4.63 5.51
N ILE A 98 -11.12 3.59 6.26
CA ILE A 98 -11.78 3.73 7.56
C ILE A 98 -10.83 4.36 8.60
N ASN A 99 -9.54 4.01 8.57
CA ASN A 99 -8.53 4.62 9.45
C ASN A 99 -8.38 6.11 9.15
N ALA A 100 -8.29 6.52 7.88
CA ALA A 100 -8.26 7.94 7.49
C ALA A 100 -9.51 8.69 7.96
N SER A 101 -10.70 8.11 7.75
CA SER A 101 -11.96 8.72 8.20
C SER A 101 -12.00 8.92 9.72
N ARG A 102 -11.49 7.94 10.49
CA ARG A 102 -11.40 8.05 11.95
C ARG A 102 -10.45 9.15 12.38
N ALA A 103 -9.25 9.20 11.80
CA ALA A 103 -8.22 10.19 12.11
C ALA A 103 -8.73 11.63 11.86
N ILE A 104 -9.42 11.86 10.73
CA ILE A 104 -10.09 13.14 10.44
C ILE A 104 -11.15 13.47 11.50
N LYS A 105 -12.04 12.51 11.80
CA LYS A 105 -13.18 12.71 12.73
C LYS A 105 -12.74 13.11 14.14
N ILE A 106 -11.60 12.57 14.60
CA ILE A 106 -11.04 12.83 15.93
C ILE A 106 -10.04 14.00 15.96
N GLY A 107 -9.61 14.49 14.78
CA GLY A 107 -8.78 15.69 14.65
C GLY A 107 -7.27 15.44 14.61
N ASP A 108 -6.83 14.21 14.35
CA ASP A 108 -5.40 13.85 14.25
C ASP A 108 -4.76 14.39 12.96
N GLY A 109 -5.56 14.71 11.95
CA GLY A 109 -5.12 15.42 10.75
C GLY A 109 -6.34 15.82 9.89
N ASP A 110 -6.10 16.61 8.85
CA ASP A 110 -7.19 17.16 8.02
C ASP A 110 -7.21 16.61 6.58
N LEU A 111 -6.10 16.04 6.12
CA LEU A 111 -5.96 15.56 4.75
C LEU A 111 -5.13 14.27 4.72
N TYR A 112 -5.69 13.24 4.10
CA TYR A 112 -5.10 11.91 4.00
C TYR A 112 -5.24 11.40 2.57
N ILE A 113 -4.25 10.63 2.11
CA ILE A 113 -4.40 9.78 0.93
C ILE A 113 -4.68 8.37 1.45
N SER A 114 -5.75 7.74 0.99
CA SER A 114 -6.07 6.36 1.39
C SER A 114 -6.39 5.47 0.21
N GLY A 115 -6.04 4.19 0.32
CA GLY A 115 -6.22 3.22 -0.76
C GLY A 115 -5.62 1.87 -0.43
N GLY A 116 -5.11 1.19 -1.46
CA GLY A 116 -4.40 -0.08 -1.29
C GLY A 116 -3.74 -0.53 -2.58
N VAL A 117 -2.83 -1.48 -2.44
CA VAL A 117 -2.09 -2.08 -3.54
C VAL A 117 -1.87 -3.56 -3.30
N GLU A 118 -1.87 -4.32 -4.37
CA GLU A 118 -1.50 -5.73 -4.37
C GLU A 118 -0.93 -6.09 -5.74
N ASN A 119 0.11 -6.92 -5.77
CA ASN A 119 0.58 -7.52 -7.02
C ASN A 119 0.90 -9.00 -6.82
N MET A 120 -0.13 -9.83 -6.94
CA MET A 120 -0.02 -11.27 -6.78
C MET A 120 0.95 -11.90 -7.79
N SER A 121 1.10 -11.31 -8.99
CA SER A 121 2.03 -11.84 -10.01
C SER A 121 3.50 -11.74 -9.59
N ARG A 122 3.79 -10.86 -8.62
CA ARG A 122 5.14 -10.61 -8.09
C ARG A 122 5.26 -11.01 -6.62
N GLY A 123 4.35 -11.86 -6.13
CA GLY A 123 4.47 -12.47 -4.82
C GLY A 123 5.78 -13.26 -4.73
N PRO A 124 6.69 -12.96 -3.78
CA PRO A 124 7.95 -13.68 -3.68
C PRO A 124 7.75 -15.08 -3.11
N TYR A 125 8.76 -15.92 -3.31
CA TYR A 125 8.94 -17.07 -2.43
C TYR A 125 9.51 -16.62 -1.08
N VAL A 126 8.96 -17.14 0.01
CA VAL A 126 9.49 -16.93 1.36
C VAL A 126 10.11 -18.23 1.88
N ILE A 127 11.26 -18.13 2.54
CA ILE A 127 12.00 -19.29 3.05
C ILE A 127 12.05 -19.22 4.58
N SER A 128 11.66 -20.30 5.26
CA SER A 128 11.80 -20.40 6.70
C SER A 128 13.27 -20.43 7.12
N LYS A 129 13.61 -19.78 8.23
CA LYS A 129 14.90 -20.01 8.89
C LYS A 129 15.02 -21.48 9.31
N SER A 130 16.25 -22.00 9.38
CA SER A 130 16.53 -23.32 9.96
C SER A 130 16.21 -23.31 11.46
N ALA A 131 15.64 -24.40 12.00
CA ALA A 131 15.29 -24.45 13.42
C ALA A 131 16.49 -24.53 14.37
N LYS A 132 17.68 -24.90 13.87
CA LYS A 132 18.92 -25.05 14.63
C LYS A 132 20.16 -24.73 13.78
N PRO A 133 21.33 -24.47 14.40
CA PRO A 133 22.60 -24.38 13.67
C PRO A 133 22.82 -25.64 12.82
N PHE A 134 23.24 -25.45 11.56
CA PHE A 134 23.45 -26.51 10.57
C PHE A 134 22.18 -27.35 10.26
N GLY A 135 20.98 -26.77 10.43
CA GLY A 135 19.72 -27.42 10.08
C GLY A 135 19.52 -27.52 8.56
N THR A 136 18.91 -28.63 8.12
CA THR A 136 18.58 -28.91 6.72
C THR A 136 17.05 -28.92 6.49
N ASP A 137 16.31 -28.19 7.34
CA ASP A 137 14.86 -28.23 7.48
C ASP A 137 14.11 -27.02 6.89
N ALA A 138 14.84 -26.12 6.22
CA ALA A 138 14.26 -24.93 5.61
C ALA A 138 13.21 -25.29 4.54
N LYS A 139 12.10 -24.56 4.52
CA LYS A 139 11.00 -24.74 3.57
C LYS A 139 10.73 -23.45 2.81
N MET A 140 10.43 -23.58 1.53
CA MET A 140 10.03 -22.49 0.65
C MET A 140 8.51 -22.48 0.49
N TYR A 141 7.90 -21.30 0.48
CA TYR A 141 6.45 -21.07 0.38
C TYR A 141 6.16 -20.00 -0.68
N ASP A 142 5.02 -20.12 -1.37
CA ASP A 142 4.59 -19.15 -2.37
C ASP A 142 3.67 -18.14 -1.71
N SER A 143 4.07 -16.87 -1.67
CA SER A 143 3.22 -15.83 -1.06
C SER A 143 2.18 -15.24 -2.01
N SER A 144 2.12 -15.70 -3.27
CA SER A 144 1.16 -15.20 -4.25
C SER A 144 -0.28 -15.57 -3.88
N PHE A 145 -0.48 -16.72 -3.22
CA PHE A 145 -1.78 -17.25 -2.82
C PHE A 145 -1.72 -17.80 -1.40
N GLY A 146 -2.89 -18.07 -0.81
CA GLY A 146 -3.14 -18.24 0.63
C GLY A 146 -2.26 -19.23 1.43
N TRP A 147 -2.87 -20.23 2.06
CA TRP A 147 -2.34 -20.83 3.30
C TRP A 147 -0.97 -21.54 3.21
N ARG A 148 -0.38 -21.68 2.01
CA ARG A 148 1.03 -22.03 1.72
C ARG A 148 1.43 -21.62 0.30
#